data_AF-A0A9N9S9Q9-F1
#
_entry.id   AF-A0A9N9S9Q9-F1
#
_cell.length_a   1.000
_cell.length_b   1.000
_cell.length_c   1.000
_cell.angle_alpha   90.00
_cell.angle_beta   90.00
_cell.angle_gamma   90.00
#
_symmetry.space_group_name_H-M   'P 1'
#
loop_
_entity.id
_entity.type
_entity.pdbx_description
1 polymer ?
#
loop_
_entity_poly.entity_id
_entity_poly.type
_entity_poly.pdbx_seq_one_letter_code
_entity_poly.pdbx_strand_id
1 'polypeptide(L)'
;VSGVRLRNAHVLLVDPKFEDETDFSNTAGLIHTQHGFYLHSKTENAPDLGRLLSGWRSIVANKTADGLLMVAEELGKVQSYKVDDRLAVDLPLKAHMFDRMNVSEIVNNLNHTFNVDNIEWPLWKVNSSSDVLDIVTYLLPGASLVHQNATLDAQLLKIRESPSIMRGICSLHSLNNNTVFAFIRLTPGNPGILVALNTGESKATVNFRQVPALSEIEEVSIQHYSKNFNETEYMALNAKKDATTVPISPKSAIVLSYVPKKKDE
;
A
#
# COMPACT_ATOMS: atom_id res chain seq x y z
N VAL A 1 18.57 0.48 -19.98
CA VAL A 1 17.57 -0.34 -19.27
C VAL A 1 17.74 -0.08 -17.79
N SER A 2 16.71 0.37 -17.08
CA SER A 2 16.77 0.76 -15.66
C SER A 2 16.24 -0.31 -14.71
N GLY A 3 16.15 -1.56 -15.17
CA GLY A 3 15.62 -2.68 -14.41
C GLY A 3 14.99 -3.75 -15.30
N VAL A 4 14.57 -4.84 -14.66
CA VAL A 4 13.92 -6.00 -15.30
C VAL A 4 12.64 -6.30 -14.54
N ARG A 5 11.56 -6.56 -15.29
CA ARG A 5 10.29 -7.05 -14.73
C ARG A 5 10.02 -8.45 -15.27
N LEU A 6 10.06 -9.43 -14.38
CA LEU A 6 9.85 -10.85 -14.71
C LEU A 6 8.37 -11.19 -14.66
N ARG A 7 7.92 -12.01 -15.60
CA ARG A 7 6.60 -12.65 -15.55
C ARG A 7 6.75 -14.10 -15.17
N ASN A 8 5.73 -14.66 -14.52
CA ASN A 8 5.63 -16.06 -14.13
C ASN A 8 6.80 -16.53 -13.24
N ALA A 9 7.26 -15.66 -12.33
CA ALA A 9 8.39 -16.02 -11.46
C ALA A 9 8.09 -17.23 -10.55
N HIS A 10 6.81 -17.44 -10.19
CA HIS A 10 6.38 -18.53 -9.33
C HIS A 10 6.59 -19.93 -9.95
N VAL A 11 6.68 -20.06 -11.28
CA VAL A 11 6.89 -21.35 -11.99
C VAL A 11 8.31 -21.56 -12.51
N LEU A 12 9.28 -20.74 -12.07
CA LEU A 12 10.68 -20.87 -12.55
C LEU A 12 11.36 -22.16 -12.12
N LEU A 13 10.91 -22.73 -11.00
CA LEU A 13 11.49 -23.91 -10.38
C LEU A 13 10.37 -24.88 -10.03
N VAL A 14 10.68 -26.17 -10.16
CA VAL A 14 9.80 -27.28 -9.78
C VAL A 14 10.55 -28.21 -8.83
N ASP A 15 9.83 -29.10 -8.17
CA ASP A 15 10.41 -30.15 -7.33
C ASP A 15 11.40 -31.01 -8.15
N PRO A 16 12.69 -31.08 -7.77
CA PRO A 16 13.69 -31.80 -8.55
C PRO A 16 13.49 -33.32 -8.56
N LYS A 17 12.66 -33.85 -7.66
CA LYS A 17 12.31 -35.27 -7.62
C LYS A 17 11.11 -35.62 -8.48
N PHE A 18 10.41 -34.61 -9.01
CA PHE A 18 9.17 -34.79 -9.78
C PHE A 18 8.14 -35.62 -9.02
N GLU A 19 8.00 -35.38 -7.71
CA GLU A 19 6.96 -36.01 -6.90
C GLU A 19 5.57 -35.51 -7.33
N ASP A 20 4.56 -36.40 -7.22
CA ASP A 20 3.17 -36.04 -7.49
C ASP A 20 2.66 -34.96 -6.52
N GLU A 21 1.77 -34.10 -7.01
CA GLU A 21 1.01 -33.19 -6.17
C GLU A 21 0.00 -34.00 -5.34
N THR A 22 0.08 -33.87 -4.02
CA THR A 22 -0.79 -34.60 -3.07
C THR A 22 -1.79 -33.69 -2.37
N ASP A 23 -1.62 -32.38 -2.51
CA ASP A 23 -2.50 -31.38 -1.92
C ASP A 23 -3.51 -30.87 -2.96
N PHE A 24 -4.78 -30.85 -2.56
CA PHE A 24 -5.89 -30.50 -3.43
C PHE A 24 -6.62 -29.23 -2.97
N SER A 25 -7.16 -28.50 -3.94
CA SER A 25 -8.00 -27.33 -3.72
C SER A 25 -9.39 -27.73 -3.22
N ASN A 26 -9.90 -26.99 -2.24
CA ASN A 26 -11.27 -27.14 -1.75
C ASN A 26 -12.32 -26.44 -2.62
N THR A 27 -11.94 -26.00 -3.82
CA THR A 27 -12.84 -25.26 -4.72
C THR A 27 -13.86 -26.21 -5.35
N ALA A 28 -15.14 -25.93 -5.11
CA ALA A 28 -16.23 -26.76 -5.60
C ALA A 28 -16.26 -26.83 -7.14
N GLY A 29 -16.47 -28.04 -7.68
CA GLY A 29 -16.60 -28.27 -9.11
C GLY A 29 -15.29 -28.45 -9.87
N LEU A 30 -14.13 -28.40 -9.19
CA LEU A 30 -12.85 -28.72 -9.82
C LEU A 30 -12.59 -30.23 -9.84
N ILE A 31 -12.09 -30.72 -10.98
CA ILE A 31 -11.68 -32.12 -11.17
C ILE A 31 -10.18 -32.21 -11.51
N HIS A 32 -9.58 -33.40 -11.33
CA HIS A 32 -8.14 -33.65 -11.46
C HIS A 32 -7.48 -33.26 -12.80
N THR A 33 -8.27 -32.98 -13.84
CA THR A 33 -7.76 -32.50 -15.14
C THR A 33 -7.70 -30.97 -15.25
N GLN A 34 -8.23 -30.26 -14.27
CA GLN A 34 -8.25 -28.79 -14.25
C GLN A 34 -7.11 -28.28 -13.37
N HIS A 35 -6.40 -27.26 -13.85
CA HIS A 35 -5.22 -26.71 -13.19
C HIS A 35 -5.47 -26.42 -11.70
N GLY A 36 -6.51 -25.66 -11.38
CA GLY A 36 -6.82 -25.27 -10.00
C GLY A 36 -7.27 -26.40 -9.07
N PHE A 37 -7.31 -27.67 -9.52
CA PHE A 37 -7.58 -28.82 -8.66
C PHE A 37 -6.44 -29.08 -7.67
N TYR A 38 -5.18 -28.88 -8.09
CA TYR A 38 -4.01 -29.06 -7.22
C TYR A 38 -3.60 -27.74 -6.58
N LEU A 39 -2.94 -27.79 -5.42
CA LEU A 39 -2.37 -26.59 -4.76
C LEU A 39 -0.99 -26.18 -5.30
N HIS A 40 -0.44 -26.93 -6.26
CA HIS A 40 0.83 -26.62 -6.93
C HIS A 40 2.04 -26.44 -5.99
N SER A 41 2.08 -27.25 -4.92
CA SER A 41 3.14 -27.19 -3.90
C SER A 41 4.52 -27.60 -4.41
N LYS A 42 4.55 -28.40 -5.48
CA LYS A 42 5.74 -28.94 -6.15
C LYS A 42 6.03 -28.21 -7.46
N THR A 43 5.04 -27.56 -8.09
CA THR A 43 5.22 -26.88 -9.37
C THR A 43 5.28 -25.36 -9.28
N GLU A 44 4.95 -24.77 -8.12
CA GLU A 44 4.98 -23.32 -7.92
C GLU A 44 5.69 -22.93 -6.61
N ASN A 45 6.29 -21.74 -6.61
CA ASN A 45 6.91 -21.10 -5.44
C ASN A 45 7.90 -22.01 -4.70
N ALA A 46 8.73 -22.74 -5.44
CA ALA A 46 9.70 -23.66 -4.88
C ALA A 46 10.62 -22.96 -3.84
N PRO A 47 11.08 -23.66 -2.79
CA PRO A 47 11.85 -23.04 -1.69
C PRO A 47 13.13 -22.30 -2.13
N ASP A 48 13.78 -22.74 -3.21
CA ASP A 48 15.02 -22.13 -3.71
C ASP A 48 14.79 -20.91 -4.62
N LEU A 49 13.54 -20.54 -4.89
CA LEU A 49 13.19 -19.42 -5.78
C LEU A 49 13.83 -18.10 -5.33
N GLY A 50 13.79 -17.81 -4.03
CA GLY A 50 14.42 -16.62 -3.46
C GLY A 50 15.93 -16.55 -3.74
N ARG A 51 16.64 -17.68 -3.67
CA ARG A 51 18.10 -17.73 -3.95
C ARG A 51 18.39 -17.44 -5.41
N LEU A 52 17.62 -18.03 -6.33
CA LEU A 52 17.73 -17.77 -7.76
C LEU A 52 17.53 -16.28 -8.07
N LEU A 53 16.43 -15.71 -7.56
CA LEU A 53 16.08 -14.31 -7.78
C LEU A 53 17.10 -13.37 -7.13
N SER A 54 17.64 -13.72 -5.96
CA SER A 54 18.70 -12.94 -5.31
C SER A 54 19.96 -12.88 -6.17
N GLY A 55 20.35 -14.00 -6.80
CA GLY A 55 21.47 -14.02 -7.75
C GLY A 55 21.22 -13.12 -8.95
N TRP A 56 20.00 -13.14 -9.51
CA TRP A 56 19.61 -12.26 -10.61
C TRP A 56 19.56 -10.79 -10.20
N ARG A 57 19.10 -10.47 -8.99
CA ARG A 57 19.08 -9.12 -8.45
C ARG A 57 20.49 -8.54 -8.37
N SER A 58 21.46 -9.33 -7.91
CA SER A 58 22.88 -8.94 -7.91
C SER A 58 23.43 -8.68 -9.32
N ILE A 59 23.02 -9.48 -10.31
CA ILE A 59 23.41 -9.26 -11.71
C ILE A 59 22.82 -7.95 -12.24
N VAL A 60 21.52 -7.71 -12.00
CA VAL A 60 20.86 -6.46 -12.42
C VAL A 60 21.55 -5.26 -11.77
N ALA A 61 21.75 -5.29 -10.45
CA ALA A 61 22.40 -4.21 -9.70
C ALA A 61 23.86 -3.96 -10.13
N ASN A 62 24.59 -4.97 -10.63
CA ASN A 62 25.95 -4.77 -11.15
C ASN A 62 25.96 -4.20 -12.58
N LYS A 63 24.95 -4.57 -13.40
CA LYS A 63 24.84 -4.12 -14.80
C LYS A 63 24.10 -2.79 -14.97
N THR A 64 23.53 -2.27 -13.90
CA THR A 64 22.76 -1.02 -13.88
C THR A 64 23.24 -0.18 -12.70
N ALA A 65 23.11 1.15 -12.76
CA ALA A 65 23.52 1.99 -11.63
C ALA A 65 22.61 1.76 -10.40
N ASP A 66 21.29 1.63 -10.63
CA ASP A 66 20.25 1.49 -9.59
C ASP A 66 19.04 0.68 -10.11
N GLY A 67 19.27 -0.31 -10.99
CA GLY A 67 18.18 -1.00 -11.66
C GLY A 67 17.44 -1.97 -10.75
N LEU A 68 16.12 -2.00 -10.91
CA LEU A 68 15.23 -2.83 -10.08
C LEU A 68 15.01 -4.20 -10.70
N LEU A 69 14.89 -5.24 -9.86
CA LEU A 69 14.37 -6.55 -10.26
C LEU A 69 12.95 -6.73 -9.69
N MET A 70 11.95 -6.59 -10.54
CA MET A 70 10.54 -6.71 -10.15
C MET A 70 9.90 -8.00 -10.67
N VAL A 71 8.84 -8.45 -10.00
CA VAL A 71 7.94 -9.50 -10.49
C VAL A 71 6.62 -8.86 -10.94
N ALA A 72 6.04 -9.39 -12.01
CA ALA A 72 4.87 -8.81 -12.63
C ALA A 72 3.56 -9.17 -11.92
N GLU A 73 3.56 -10.29 -11.21
CA GLU A 73 2.45 -10.84 -10.45
C GLU A 73 2.56 -10.48 -8.96
N GLU A 74 1.42 -10.53 -8.26
CA GLU A 74 1.40 -10.46 -6.81
C GLU A 74 1.98 -11.75 -6.21
N LEU A 75 2.76 -11.62 -5.13
CA LEU A 75 3.48 -12.75 -4.54
C LEU A 75 2.52 -13.63 -3.74
N GLY A 76 2.13 -14.78 -4.29
CA GLY A 76 1.23 -15.72 -3.61
C GLY A 76 1.83 -16.32 -2.34
N LYS A 77 3.14 -16.58 -2.31
CA LYS A 77 3.88 -17.09 -1.15
C LYS A 77 5.16 -16.29 -0.92
N VAL A 78 5.03 -15.13 -0.24
CA VAL A 78 6.12 -14.17 -0.01
C VAL A 78 7.41 -14.83 0.51
N GLN A 79 7.28 -15.82 1.39
CA GLN A 79 8.44 -16.52 1.96
C GLN A 79 9.31 -17.22 0.91
N SER A 80 8.74 -17.73 -0.19
CA SER A 80 9.51 -18.33 -1.27
C SER A 80 10.38 -17.32 -2.03
N TYR A 81 10.12 -16.02 -1.87
CA TYR A 81 10.89 -14.93 -2.47
C TYR A 81 11.91 -14.33 -1.49
N LYS A 82 12.06 -14.88 -0.28
CA LYS A 82 12.99 -14.36 0.73
C LYS A 82 14.29 -15.16 0.81
N VAL A 83 15.38 -14.47 1.13
CA VAL A 83 16.68 -15.04 1.52
C VAL A 83 17.14 -14.27 2.76
N ASP A 84 17.42 -14.97 3.86
CA ASP A 84 17.78 -14.37 5.15
C ASP A 84 16.79 -13.27 5.60
N ASP A 85 15.49 -13.57 5.47
CA ASP A 85 14.35 -12.68 5.72
C ASP A 85 14.29 -11.40 4.87
N ARG A 86 15.14 -11.28 3.85
CA ARG A 86 15.11 -10.18 2.88
C ARG A 86 14.48 -10.60 1.58
N LEU A 87 13.61 -9.75 1.04
CA LEU A 87 12.98 -10.00 -0.24
C LEU A 87 14.00 -9.93 -1.38
N ALA A 88 14.00 -10.95 -2.24
CA ALA A 88 14.89 -11.06 -3.40
C ALA A 88 14.42 -10.23 -4.60
N VAL A 89 13.27 -9.57 -4.51
CA VAL A 89 12.67 -8.74 -5.54
C VAL A 89 12.35 -7.36 -4.99
N ASP A 90 12.44 -6.35 -5.85
CA ASP A 90 12.08 -4.98 -5.56
C ASP A 90 10.60 -4.75 -5.87
N LEU A 91 9.96 -3.86 -5.10
CA LEU A 91 8.60 -3.37 -5.35
C LEU A 91 7.55 -4.48 -5.58
N PRO A 92 7.34 -5.41 -4.63
CA PRO A 92 6.37 -6.48 -4.79
C PRO A 92 4.97 -5.90 -5.05
N LEU A 93 4.31 -6.41 -6.08
CA LEU A 93 3.00 -5.95 -6.52
C LEU A 93 1.93 -6.28 -5.48
N LYS A 94 1.07 -5.30 -5.18
CA LYS A 94 -0.19 -5.46 -4.45
C LYS A 94 -1.32 -4.90 -5.32
N ALA A 95 -2.06 -5.79 -5.99
CA ALA A 95 -3.07 -5.43 -7.00
C ALA A 95 -4.51 -5.44 -6.46
N HIS A 96 -4.75 -6.17 -5.37
CA HIS A 96 -6.08 -6.41 -4.83
C HIS A 96 -6.33 -5.71 -3.47
N MET A 97 -5.36 -4.90 -3.01
CA MET A 97 -5.39 -4.22 -1.71
C MET A 97 -6.66 -3.39 -1.49
N PHE A 98 -7.16 -2.76 -2.56
CA PHE A 98 -8.28 -1.81 -2.52
C PHE A 98 -9.48 -2.26 -3.37
N ASP A 99 -9.57 -3.55 -3.74
CA ASP A 99 -10.72 -4.09 -4.49
C ASP A 99 -12.02 -3.99 -3.67
N ARG A 100 -11.90 -4.00 -2.34
CA ARG A 100 -12.99 -3.80 -1.40
C ARG A 100 -12.71 -2.59 -0.53
N MET A 101 -13.60 -1.61 -0.60
CA MET A 101 -13.53 -0.39 0.21
C MET A 101 -14.12 -0.65 1.60
N ASN A 102 -13.47 -1.51 2.39
CA ASN A 102 -13.83 -1.81 3.77
C ASN A 102 -12.63 -1.52 4.69
N VAL A 103 -12.83 -0.71 5.74
CA VAL A 103 -11.74 -0.26 6.60
C VAL A 103 -11.03 -1.41 7.31
N SER A 104 -11.76 -2.40 7.83
CA SER A 104 -11.13 -3.55 8.51
C SER A 104 -10.30 -4.38 7.56
N GLU A 105 -10.82 -4.65 6.36
CA GLU A 105 -10.07 -5.40 5.35
C GLU A 105 -8.81 -4.64 4.91
N ILE A 106 -8.93 -3.34 4.63
CA ILE A 106 -7.79 -2.48 4.24
C ILE A 106 -6.73 -2.46 5.34
N VAL A 107 -7.10 -2.19 6.59
CA VAL A 107 -6.16 -2.13 7.72
C VAL A 107 -5.50 -3.49 7.94
N ASN A 108 -6.26 -4.59 7.92
CA ASN A 108 -5.71 -5.93 8.10
C ASN A 108 -4.74 -6.30 6.98
N ASN A 109 -5.08 -6.01 5.72
CA ASN A 109 -4.23 -6.33 4.57
C ASN A 109 -2.95 -5.49 4.55
N LEU A 110 -3.03 -4.20 4.89
CA LEU A 110 -1.86 -3.33 5.03
C LEU A 110 -0.99 -3.77 6.22
N ASN A 111 -1.60 -4.10 7.36
CA ASN A 111 -0.88 -4.62 8.52
C ASN A 111 -0.16 -5.94 8.20
N HIS A 112 -0.82 -6.84 7.47
CA HIS A 112 -0.18 -8.06 6.97
C HIS A 112 1.00 -7.73 6.04
N THR A 113 0.81 -6.82 5.08
CA THR A 113 1.86 -6.43 4.13
C THR A 113 3.09 -5.83 4.85
N PHE A 114 2.90 -4.88 5.75
CA PHE A 114 4.01 -4.18 6.38
C PHE A 114 4.64 -4.98 7.54
N ASN A 115 3.84 -5.68 8.35
CA ASN A 115 4.33 -6.27 9.60
C ASN A 115 4.48 -7.80 9.54
N VAL A 116 3.66 -8.51 8.76
CA VAL A 116 3.75 -9.98 8.64
C VAL A 116 4.67 -10.37 7.48
N ASP A 117 4.44 -9.81 6.31
CA ASP A 117 5.26 -10.05 5.12
C ASP A 117 6.60 -9.30 5.19
N ASN A 118 6.71 -8.29 6.05
CA ASN A 118 7.86 -7.38 6.17
C ASN A 118 8.19 -6.70 4.84
N ILE A 119 7.16 -6.25 4.11
CA ILE A 119 7.31 -5.52 2.85
C ILE A 119 7.26 -4.02 3.14
N GLU A 120 8.43 -3.38 3.18
CA GLU A 120 8.54 -1.95 3.48
C GLU A 120 8.04 -1.05 2.33
N TRP A 121 8.28 -1.46 1.08
CA TRP A 121 8.04 -0.62 -0.09
C TRP A 121 7.36 -1.38 -1.26
N PRO A 122 6.04 -1.59 -1.18
CA PRO A 122 5.27 -2.29 -2.21
C PRO A 122 5.01 -1.44 -3.47
N LEU A 123 4.61 -2.12 -4.55
CA LEU A 123 4.04 -1.49 -5.75
C LEU A 123 2.51 -1.60 -5.71
N TRP A 124 1.83 -0.47 -5.50
CA TRP A 124 0.38 -0.40 -5.50
C TRP A 124 -0.15 -0.40 -6.93
N LYS A 125 -0.96 -1.39 -7.28
CA LYS A 125 -1.76 -1.36 -8.50
C LYS A 125 -3.21 -1.27 -8.11
N VAL A 126 -3.92 -0.33 -8.73
CA VAL A 126 -5.35 -0.15 -8.56
C VAL A 126 -6.04 -0.57 -9.85
N ASN A 127 -7.09 -1.40 -9.75
CA ASN A 127 -7.78 -1.92 -10.93
C ASN A 127 -8.76 -0.90 -11.54
N SER A 128 -9.27 0.04 -10.74
CA SER A 128 -10.13 1.14 -11.18
C SER A 128 -9.49 2.47 -10.80
N SER A 129 -9.17 3.32 -11.79
CA SER A 129 -8.65 4.66 -11.50
C SER A 129 -9.76 5.52 -10.90
N SER A 130 -9.56 5.91 -9.65
CA SER A 130 -10.34 6.95 -8.97
C SER A 130 -9.37 7.87 -8.27
N ASP A 131 -9.66 9.16 -8.27
CA ASP A 131 -8.84 10.16 -7.61
C ASP A 131 -8.70 9.90 -6.10
N VAL A 132 -9.72 9.29 -5.49
CA VAL A 132 -9.69 8.80 -4.11
C VAL A 132 -8.55 7.79 -3.89
N LEU A 133 -8.42 6.78 -4.75
CA LEU A 133 -7.38 5.76 -4.64
C LEU A 133 -6.02 6.27 -5.11
N ASP A 134 -5.99 7.24 -6.02
CA ASP A 134 -4.76 7.95 -6.37
C ASP A 134 -4.21 8.69 -5.14
N ILE A 135 -5.04 9.45 -4.41
CA ILE A 135 -4.66 10.12 -3.15
C ILE A 135 -4.07 9.12 -2.14
N VAL A 136 -4.77 8.01 -1.92
CA VAL A 136 -4.36 7.01 -0.92
C VAL A 136 -3.04 6.36 -1.33
N THR A 137 -2.94 5.84 -2.54
CA THR A 137 -1.75 5.08 -2.98
C THR A 137 -0.52 5.97 -3.17
N TYR A 138 -0.69 7.23 -3.61
CA TYR A 138 0.42 8.17 -3.79
C TYR A 138 1.06 8.59 -2.46
N LEU A 139 0.31 8.54 -1.37
CA LEU A 139 0.77 9.03 -0.07
C LEU A 139 1.07 7.89 0.92
N LEU A 140 0.62 6.67 0.64
CA LEU A 140 1.07 5.46 1.35
C LEU A 140 2.56 5.16 1.09
N PRO A 141 3.25 4.45 2.01
CA PRO A 141 4.57 3.89 1.73
C PRO A 141 4.53 3.00 0.49
N GLY A 142 5.51 3.14 -0.40
CA GLY A 142 5.53 2.41 -1.66
C GLY A 142 5.51 3.30 -2.91
N ALA A 143 5.32 2.63 -4.05
CA ALA A 143 5.18 3.26 -5.36
C ALA A 143 3.79 2.95 -5.93
N SER A 144 3.14 3.94 -6.52
CA SER A 144 1.90 3.72 -7.29
C SER A 144 2.23 3.37 -8.73
N LEU A 145 1.65 2.28 -9.23
CA LEU A 145 1.67 1.95 -10.64
C LEU A 145 0.61 2.78 -11.36
N VAL A 146 1.05 3.60 -12.29
CA VAL A 146 0.19 4.52 -13.05
C VAL A 146 0.13 4.12 -14.51
N HIS A 147 -1.02 4.36 -15.14
CA HIS A 147 -1.12 4.20 -16.59
C HIS A 147 -0.23 5.23 -17.29
N GLN A 148 0.36 4.84 -18.42
CA GLN A 148 1.27 5.70 -19.18
C GLN A 148 0.66 7.05 -19.58
N ASN A 149 -0.65 7.07 -19.83
CA ASN A 149 -1.40 8.26 -20.26
C ASN A 149 -2.20 8.90 -19.12
N ALA A 150 -1.96 8.53 -17.86
CA ALA A 150 -2.65 9.11 -16.73
C ALA A 150 -2.26 10.59 -16.56
N THR A 151 -3.24 11.46 -16.34
CA THR A 151 -2.99 12.83 -15.90
C THR A 151 -2.72 12.82 -14.40
N LEU A 152 -1.52 13.20 -14.01
CA LEU A 152 -1.12 13.21 -12.60
C LEU A 152 -1.53 14.52 -11.93
N ASP A 153 -2.06 14.42 -10.71
CA ASP A 153 -2.38 15.59 -9.91
C ASP A 153 -1.09 16.26 -9.39
N ALA A 154 -0.84 17.48 -9.84
CA ALA A 154 0.37 18.24 -9.50
C ALA A 154 0.48 18.55 -7.99
N GLN A 155 -0.66 18.74 -7.31
CA GLN A 155 -0.68 19.00 -5.88
C GLN A 155 -0.32 17.72 -5.10
N LEU A 156 -0.82 16.55 -5.52
CA LEU A 156 -0.40 15.27 -4.92
C LEU A 156 1.08 14.99 -5.14
N LEU A 157 1.62 15.27 -6.33
CA LEU A 157 3.06 15.12 -6.59
C LEU A 157 3.89 16.00 -5.65
N LYS A 158 3.47 17.26 -5.45
CA LYS A 158 4.13 18.17 -4.50
C LYS A 158 4.08 17.66 -3.06
N ILE A 159 2.94 17.09 -2.61
CA ILE A 159 2.83 16.51 -1.27
C ILE A 159 3.74 15.28 -1.15
N ARG A 160 3.85 14.47 -2.21
CA ARG A 160 4.68 13.25 -2.25
C ARG A 160 6.18 13.55 -2.10
N GLU A 161 6.64 14.74 -2.49
CA GLU A 161 8.02 15.21 -2.27
C GLU A 161 8.30 15.62 -0.82
N SER A 162 7.29 15.68 0.05
CA SER A 162 7.53 16.04 1.45
C SER A 162 8.35 14.95 2.17
N PRO A 163 9.25 15.34 3.09
CA PRO A 163 10.05 14.41 3.89
C PRO A 163 9.23 13.32 4.58
N SER A 164 8.04 13.67 5.07
CA SER A 164 7.14 12.73 5.75
C SER A 164 6.61 11.64 4.80
N ILE A 165 6.35 11.95 3.53
CA ILE A 165 5.92 10.94 2.54
C ILE A 165 7.10 10.14 1.98
N MET A 166 8.26 10.77 1.74
CA MET A 166 9.40 10.08 1.12
C MET A 166 10.07 9.08 2.06
N ARG A 167 10.20 9.41 3.35
CA ARG A 167 11.00 8.64 4.31
C ARG A 167 10.40 8.55 5.72
N GLY A 168 9.20 9.08 5.90
CA GLY A 168 8.55 9.10 7.20
C GLY A 168 7.92 7.76 7.55
N ILE A 169 7.84 7.51 8.85
CA ILE A 169 7.13 6.37 9.42
C ILE A 169 5.65 6.44 9.06
N CYS A 170 4.99 5.28 9.02
CA CYS A 170 3.58 5.15 8.72
C CYS A 170 2.83 4.54 9.91
N SER A 171 1.65 5.07 10.24
CA SER A 171 0.72 4.41 11.15
C SER A 171 -0.68 4.40 10.56
N LEU A 172 -1.37 3.27 10.72
CA LEU A 172 -2.67 2.98 10.13
C LEU A 172 -3.74 3.02 11.22
N HIS A 173 -4.90 3.58 10.91
CA HIS A 173 -5.97 3.82 11.88
C HIS A 173 -7.34 3.51 11.27
N SER A 174 -8.18 2.85 12.07
CA SER A 174 -9.62 2.73 11.83
C SER A 174 -10.34 3.70 12.75
N LEU A 175 -11.13 4.61 12.18
CA LEU A 175 -11.80 5.70 12.89
C LEU A 175 -13.30 5.70 12.61
N ASN A 176 -14.05 6.42 13.45
CA ASN A 176 -15.48 6.62 13.31
C ASN A 176 -16.26 5.32 13.11
N ASN A 177 -16.16 4.39 14.08
CA ASN A 177 -16.80 3.07 14.02
C ASN A 177 -16.49 2.28 12.73
N ASN A 178 -15.21 2.30 12.31
CA ASN A 178 -14.71 1.53 11.17
C ASN A 178 -15.30 1.95 9.81
N THR A 179 -15.69 3.22 9.68
CA THR A 179 -16.14 3.80 8.41
C THR A 179 -15.04 4.63 7.73
N VAL A 180 -14.09 5.15 8.52
CA VAL A 180 -12.97 5.96 8.02
C VAL A 180 -11.66 5.21 8.21
N PHE A 181 -10.97 4.95 7.10
CA PHE A 181 -9.58 4.54 7.09
C PHE A 181 -8.71 5.80 7.12
N ALA A 182 -7.72 5.86 8.01
CA ALA A 182 -6.75 6.93 8.03
C ALA A 182 -5.34 6.40 8.17
N PHE A 183 -4.37 7.11 7.60
CA PHE A 183 -2.97 6.86 7.89
C PHE A 183 -2.20 8.16 8.05
N ILE A 184 -1.16 8.07 8.85
CA ILE A 184 -0.28 9.19 9.18
C ILE A 184 1.10 8.87 8.65
N ARG A 185 1.72 9.86 8.01
CA ARG A 185 3.11 9.86 7.57
C ARG A 185 3.86 10.95 8.31
N LEU A 186 4.96 10.59 8.97
CA LEU A 186 5.71 11.53 9.80
C LEU A 186 7.22 11.30 9.71
N THR A 187 7.96 12.36 9.43
CA THR A 187 9.40 12.42 9.67
C THR A 187 9.67 13.43 10.79
N PRO A 188 10.41 13.06 11.86
CA PRO A 188 10.75 13.99 12.93
C PRO A 188 11.31 15.32 12.42
N GLY A 189 10.92 16.42 13.06
CA GLY A 189 11.32 17.78 12.66
C GLY A 189 10.61 18.33 11.42
N ASN A 190 9.65 17.60 10.84
CA ASN A 190 8.86 18.03 9.68
C ASN A 190 7.37 17.97 9.99
N PRO A 191 6.52 18.74 9.27
CA PRO A 191 5.08 18.57 9.33
C PRO A 191 4.66 17.14 9.00
N GLY A 192 3.72 16.60 9.77
CA GLY A 192 3.10 15.31 9.48
C GLY A 192 2.04 15.46 8.40
N ILE A 193 1.81 14.39 7.65
CA ILE A 193 0.71 14.26 6.69
C ILE A 193 -0.27 13.22 7.21
N LEU A 194 -1.55 13.58 7.23
CA LEU A 194 -2.67 12.72 7.59
C LEU A 194 -3.56 12.58 6.37
N VAL A 195 -3.79 11.35 5.94
CA VAL A 195 -4.74 11.03 4.87
C VAL A 195 -5.91 10.29 5.51
N ALA A 196 -7.12 10.71 5.21
CA ALA A 196 -8.33 10.07 5.70
C ALA A 196 -9.29 9.79 4.54
N LEU A 197 -9.78 8.57 4.47
CA LEU A 197 -10.69 8.02 3.47
C LEU A 197 -11.96 7.56 4.18
N ASN A 198 -13.09 8.18 3.87
CA ASN A 198 -14.38 7.66 4.28
C ASN A 198 -14.84 6.61 3.27
N THR A 199 -14.96 5.36 3.72
CA THR A 199 -15.46 4.25 2.89
C THR A 199 -16.98 4.12 2.92
N GLY A 200 -17.64 4.82 3.86
CA GLY A 200 -19.08 4.76 4.06
C GLY A 200 -19.91 5.55 3.05
N GLU A 201 -21.20 5.24 3.03
CA GLU A 201 -22.22 5.92 2.21
C GLU A 201 -22.73 7.23 2.83
N SER A 202 -22.38 7.49 4.09
CA SER A 202 -22.75 8.69 4.83
C SER A 202 -21.53 9.52 5.21
N LYS A 203 -21.73 10.82 5.38
CA LYS A 203 -20.72 11.74 5.93
C LYS A 203 -20.25 11.23 7.30
N ALA A 204 -18.95 11.33 7.53
CA ALA A 204 -18.33 11.06 8.82
C ALA A 204 -17.78 12.38 9.40
N THR A 205 -17.90 12.57 10.72
CA THR A 205 -17.20 13.64 11.43
C THR A 205 -16.19 13.00 12.36
N VAL A 206 -14.91 13.29 12.11
CA VAL A 206 -13.79 12.57 12.73
C VAL A 206 -13.08 13.46 13.73
N ASN A 207 -12.85 12.90 14.92
CA ASN A 207 -11.97 13.47 15.93
C ASN A 207 -10.59 12.82 15.82
N PHE A 208 -9.63 13.51 15.19
CA PHE A 208 -8.29 12.97 14.99
C PHE A 208 -7.46 12.92 16.26
N ARG A 209 -7.82 13.66 17.32
CA ARG A 209 -7.13 13.58 18.62
C ARG A 209 -7.32 12.24 19.33
N GLN A 210 -8.25 11.40 18.87
CA GLN A 210 -8.38 10.01 19.32
C GLN A 210 -7.20 9.14 18.88
N VAL A 211 -6.46 9.57 17.85
CA VAL A 211 -5.21 8.91 17.45
C VAL A 211 -4.10 9.34 18.41
N PRO A 212 -3.38 8.41 19.09
CA PRO A 212 -2.39 8.77 20.10
C PRO A 212 -1.32 9.76 19.61
N ALA A 213 -0.84 9.59 18.37
CA ALA A 213 0.16 10.46 17.75
C ALA A 213 -0.35 11.89 17.46
N LEU A 214 -1.66 12.12 17.50
CA LEU A 214 -2.33 13.38 17.21
C LEU A 214 -3.07 13.94 18.44
N SER A 215 -2.95 13.32 19.61
CA SER A 215 -3.74 13.66 20.80
C SER A 215 -3.60 15.11 21.27
N GLU A 216 -2.47 15.74 20.97
CA GLU A 216 -2.14 17.11 21.40
C GLU A 216 -2.28 18.17 20.30
N ILE A 217 -2.65 17.78 19.08
CA ILE A 217 -2.86 18.76 18.00
C ILE A 217 -4.21 19.46 18.20
N GLU A 218 -4.23 20.76 17.94
CA GLU A 218 -5.46 21.56 17.97
C GLU A 218 -6.01 21.79 16.56
N GLU A 219 -5.09 22.01 15.61
CA GLU A 219 -5.43 22.39 14.25
C GLU A 219 -4.79 21.44 13.23
N VAL A 220 -5.50 21.26 12.12
CA VAL A 220 -5.01 20.63 10.89
C VAL A 220 -5.19 21.59 9.73
N SER A 221 -4.29 21.53 8.74
CA SER A 221 -4.36 22.35 7.53
C SER A 221 -4.74 21.50 6.33
N ILE A 222 -5.72 21.94 5.55
CA ILE A 222 -6.17 21.20 4.36
C ILE A 222 -5.11 21.27 3.26
N GLN A 223 -4.65 20.13 2.75
CA GLN A 223 -3.63 20.07 1.70
C GLN A 223 -4.19 19.66 0.34
N HIS A 224 -5.18 18.75 0.34
CA HIS A 224 -5.82 18.23 -0.84
C HIS A 224 -7.10 17.46 -0.47
N TYR A 225 -7.96 17.16 -1.44
CA TYR A 225 -9.17 16.36 -1.26
C TYR A 225 -9.63 15.76 -2.59
N SER A 226 -10.40 14.67 -2.55
CA SER A 226 -10.97 14.05 -3.75
C SER A 226 -12.10 14.89 -4.35
N LYS A 227 -12.39 14.70 -5.63
CA LYS A 227 -13.42 15.41 -6.41
C LYS A 227 -14.82 15.27 -5.85
N ASN A 228 -15.12 14.14 -5.20
CA ASN A 228 -16.41 13.90 -4.53
C ASN A 228 -16.46 14.40 -3.08
N PHE A 229 -15.41 15.08 -2.60
CA PHE A 229 -15.43 15.79 -1.33
C PHE A 229 -16.29 17.05 -1.46
N ASN A 230 -17.30 17.19 -0.59
CA ASN A 230 -18.31 18.23 -0.68
C ASN A 230 -18.62 18.86 0.70
N GLU A 231 -17.56 19.25 1.42
CA GLU A 231 -17.68 20.02 2.66
C GLU A 231 -17.18 21.43 2.40
N THR A 232 -18.07 22.36 2.04
CA THR A 232 -17.74 23.71 1.53
C THR A 232 -16.76 24.49 2.42
N GLU A 233 -16.93 24.40 3.74
CA GLU A 233 -16.05 25.05 4.71
C GLU A 233 -14.62 24.48 4.70
N TYR A 234 -14.42 23.28 4.17
CA TYR A 234 -13.16 22.53 4.13
C TYR A 234 -12.57 22.44 2.71
N MET A 235 -13.08 23.21 1.74
CA MET A 235 -12.54 23.24 0.37
C MET A 235 -11.44 24.29 0.17
N ALA A 236 -11.21 25.16 1.15
CA ALA A 236 -10.12 26.13 1.09
C ALA A 236 -8.78 25.47 1.42
N LEU A 237 -7.93 25.27 0.40
CA LEU A 237 -6.57 24.73 0.60
C LEU A 237 -5.76 25.64 1.54
N ASN A 238 -4.95 25.01 2.39
CA ASN A 238 -4.16 25.60 3.46
C ASN A 238 -4.96 26.26 4.59
N ALA A 239 -6.30 26.27 4.52
CA ALA A 239 -7.10 26.71 5.64
C ALA A 239 -6.90 25.79 6.84
N LYS A 240 -6.74 26.40 8.00
CA LYS A 240 -6.66 25.70 9.29
C LYS A 240 -8.04 25.36 9.80
N LYS A 241 -8.18 24.18 10.38
CA LYS A 241 -9.43 23.64 10.92
C LYS A 241 -9.18 22.91 12.22
N ASP A 242 -10.21 22.87 13.06
CA ASP A 242 -10.18 22.12 14.31
C ASP A 242 -9.99 20.62 14.04
N ALA A 243 -9.03 19.99 14.73
CA ALA A 243 -8.69 18.59 14.56
C ALA A 243 -9.74 17.61 15.12
N THR A 244 -10.73 18.09 15.89
CA THR A 244 -11.72 17.27 16.61
C THR A 244 -13.04 17.09 15.86
N THR A 245 -13.32 17.93 14.86
CA THR A 245 -14.62 17.96 14.15
C THR A 245 -14.46 17.99 12.64
N VAL A 246 -13.52 17.24 12.07
CA VAL A 246 -13.26 17.25 10.63
C VAL A 246 -14.31 16.42 9.89
N PRO A 247 -15.13 17.01 9.01
CA PRO A 247 -16.08 16.28 8.20
C PRO A 247 -15.39 15.66 6.98
N ILE A 248 -15.81 14.44 6.63
CA ILE A 248 -15.37 13.71 5.44
C ILE A 248 -16.61 13.21 4.73
N SER A 249 -16.83 13.69 3.50
CA SER A 249 -17.98 13.29 2.69
C SER A 249 -18.00 11.78 2.40
N PRO A 250 -19.14 11.20 2.01
CA PRO A 250 -19.21 9.79 1.62
C PRO A 250 -18.21 9.44 0.52
N LYS A 251 -17.56 8.28 0.62
CA LYS A 251 -16.65 7.74 -0.39
C LYS A 251 -15.51 8.68 -0.81
N SER A 252 -15.18 9.69 0.00
CA SER A 252 -14.19 10.72 -0.34
C SER A 252 -12.93 10.59 0.51
N ALA A 253 -11.85 11.23 0.03
CA ALA A 253 -10.60 11.33 0.75
C ALA A 253 -10.22 12.79 0.97
N ILE A 254 -9.55 13.05 2.10
CA ILE A 254 -8.95 14.34 2.43
C ILE A 254 -7.50 14.13 2.87
N VAL A 255 -6.64 15.05 2.46
CA VAL A 255 -5.24 15.13 2.89
C VAL A 255 -5.07 16.37 3.74
N LEU A 256 -4.53 16.16 4.93
CA LEU A 256 -4.30 17.17 5.95
C LEU A 256 -2.81 17.20 6.30
N SER A 257 -2.31 18.37 6.68
CA SER A 257 -1.02 18.50 7.34
C SER A 257 -1.21 18.97 8.79
N TYR A 258 -0.27 18.58 9.65
CA TYR A 258 -0.27 18.99 11.05
C TYR A 258 1.17 19.17 11.53
N VAL A 259 1.35 19.95 12.58
CA VAL A 259 2.65 20.12 13.25
C VAL A 259 2.63 19.25 14.51
N PRO A 260 3.46 18.19 14.61
CA PRO A 260 3.56 17.41 15.83
C PRO A 260 4.03 18.31 16.98
N LYS A 261 3.37 18.23 18.13
CA LYS A 261 3.93 18.79 19.36
C LYS A 261 5.08 17.90 19.82
N LYS A 262 6.17 18.51 20.27
CA LYS A 262 7.24 17.75 20.93
C LYS A 262 6.64 17.16 22.19
N LYS A 263 6.84 15.86 22.43
CA LYS A 263 6.76 15.35 23.79
C LYS A 263 7.91 15.99 24.54
N ASP A 264 7.61 16.84 25.50
CA ASP A 264 8.61 17.24 26.48
C ASP A 264 9.01 15.95 27.22
N GLU A 265 10.30 15.59 27.13
CA GLU A 265 10.90 14.46 27.87
C GLU A 265 10.92 14.76 29.37
#